data_AF-A0A7X7LIH8-F1
#
_entry.id   AF-A0A7X7LIH8-F1
#
_cell.length_a   1.000
_cell.length_b   1.000
_cell.length_c   1.000
_cell.angle_alpha   90.00
_cell.angle_beta   90.00
_cell.angle_gamma   90.00
#
_symmetry.space_group_name_H-M   'P 1'
#
loop_
_entity.id
_entity.type
_entity.pdbx_description
1 polymer ?
#
loop_
_entity_poly.entity_id
_entity_poly.type
_entity_poly.pdbx_seq_one_letter_code
_entity_poly.pdbx_strand_id
1 'polypeptide(L)'
;MPSKGKVVYLTFDDGPTKEVTPLILDILALHKIKATFFVLGKNVLQNPEIFQRILDEGHAVGNHTFSHLKGWKTDNKAYFEDVK
;
A
#
# COMPACT_ATOMS: atom_id res chain seq x y z
N MET A 1 -9.46 -17.47 -5.12
CA MET A 1 -10.74 -18.07 -4.68
C MET A 1 -11.05 -17.57 -3.29
N PRO A 2 -12.31 -17.26 -2.96
CA PRO A 2 -12.69 -16.81 -1.62
C PRO A 2 -12.34 -17.88 -0.56
N SER A 3 -12.01 -17.42 0.65
CA SER A 3 -11.73 -18.31 1.77
C SER A 3 -12.98 -19.11 2.15
N LYS A 4 -12.80 -20.37 2.55
CA LYS A 4 -13.89 -21.23 3.07
C LYS A 4 -14.21 -20.97 4.55
N GLY A 5 -13.44 -20.11 5.22
CA GLY A 5 -13.60 -19.79 6.65
C GLY A 5 -14.03 -18.34 6.90
N LYS A 6 -14.24 -17.99 8.17
CA LYS A 6 -14.49 -16.61 8.61
C LYS A 6 -13.18 -15.81 8.62
N VAL A 7 -12.76 -15.38 7.43
CA VAL A 7 -11.52 -14.63 7.22
C VAL A 7 -11.84 -13.25 6.67
N VAL A 8 -11.16 -12.22 7.20
CA VAL A 8 -11.17 -10.86 6.67
C VAL A 8 -9.75 -10.52 6.23
N TYR A 9 -9.62 -9.84 5.10
CA TYR A 9 -8.35 -9.34 4.57
C TYR A 9 -8.31 -7.83 4.72
N LEU A 10 -7.29 -7.31 5.40
CA LEU A 10 -7.09 -5.88 5.56
C LEU A 10 -6.21 -5.34 4.44
N THR A 11 -6.67 -4.26 3.82
CA THR A 11 -5.93 -3.52 2.81
C THR A 11 -5.90 -2.03 3.17
N PHE A 12 -4.80 -1.37 2.86
CA PHE A 12 -4.62 0.07 3.08
C PHE A 12 -4.11 0.72 1.79
N ASP A 13 -4.71 1.83 1.38
CA ASP A 13 -4.36 2.54 0.15
C ASP A 13 -3.59 3.84 0.48
N ASP A 14 -3.01 4.47 -0.54
CA ASP A 14 -2.35 5.79 -0.52
C ASP A 14 -1.04 5.95 0.29
N GLY A 15 -0.64 4.96 1.08
CA GLY A 15 0.61 5.00 1.84
C GLY A 15 1.89 4.91 0.97
N PRO A 16 3.09 4.90 1.58
CA PRO A 16 3.36 5.15 3.00
C PRO A 16 3.40 6.66 3.35
N THR A 17 2.88 7.04 4.52
CA THR A 17 2.96 8.41 5.07
C THR A 17 3.69 8.40 6.41
N LYS A 18 4.35 9.52 6.77
CA LYS A 18 5.17 9.61 7.99
C LYS A 18 4.37 9.50 9.27
N GLU A 19 3.18 10.11 9.31
CA GLU A 19 2.42 10.18 10.56
C GLU A 19 1.60 8.92 10.83
N VAL A 20 1.01 8.31 9.80
CA VAL A 20 -0.04 7.28 9.98
C VAL A 20 0.47 5.87 9.75
N THR A 21 1.28 5.64 8.71
CA THR A 21 1.71 4.27 8.36
C THR A 21 2.49 3.58 9.49
N PRO A 22 3.44 4.23 10.19
CA PRO A 22 4.12 3.60 11.32
C PRO A 22 3.17 3.16 12.45
N LEU A 23 2.15 3.96 12.75
CA LEU A 23 1.15 3.65 13.79
C LEU A 23 0.31 2.42 13.40
N ILE A 24 -0.05 2.30 12.12
CA ILE A 24 -0.75 1.12 11.61
C ILE A 24 0.14 -0.12 11.75
N LEU A 25 1.42 -0.03 11.35
CA LEU A 25 2.37 -1.14 11.47
C LEU A 25 2.53 -1.60 12.92
N ASP A 26 2.65 -0.66 13.87
CA ASP A 26 2.72 -0.97 15.31
C ASP A 26 1.49 -1.75 15.80
N ILE A 27 0.29 -1.35 15.37
CA ILE A 27 -0.96 -2.03 15.74
C ILE A 27 -1.04 -3.43 15.10
N LEU A 28 -0.68 -3.55 13.81
CA LEU A 28 -0.66 -4.85 13.12
C LEU A 28 0.33 -5.81 13.78
N ALA A 29 1.52 -5.31 14.17
CA ALA A 29 2.53 -6.08 14.88
C ALA A 29 2.05 -6.52 16.27
N LEU A 30 1.42 -5.61 17.04
CA LEU A 30 0.85 -5.91 18.36
C LEU A 30 -0.16 -7.07 18.29
N HIS A 31 -1.01 -7.07 17.26
CA HIS A 31 -2.01 -8.10 17.05
C HIS A 31 -1.52 -9.30 16.21
N LYS A 32 -0.25 -9.27 15.77
CA LYS A 32 0.38 -10.31 14.93
C LYS A 32 -0.39 -10.58 13.62
N ILE A 33 -1.01 -9.57 13.03
CA ILE A 33 -1.75 -9.70 11.77
C ILE A 33 -0.94 -9.12 10.61
N LYS A 34 -1.12 -9.68 9.41
CA LYS A 34 -0.55 -9.16 8.16
C LYS A 34 -1.65 -8.50 7.33
N ALA A 35 -1.29 -7.43 6.65
CA ALA A 35 -2.16 -6.69 5.73
C ALA A 35 -1.48 -6.53 4.36
N THR A 36 -2.24 -6.00 3.40
CA THR A 36 -1.72 -5.58 2.09
C THR A 36 -1.74 -4.05 2.01
N PHE A 37 -0.64 -3.44 1.60
CA PHE A 37 -0.52 -1.99 1.41
C PHE A 37 -0.44 -1.66 -0.07
N PHE A 38 -1.46 -0.99 -0.61
CA PHE A 38 -1.43 -0.42 -1.94
C PHE A 38 -0.78 0.96 -1.87
N VAL A 39 0.49 1.05 -2.26
CA VAL A 39 1.32 2.25 -2.06
C VAL A 39 1.42 3.12 -3.29
N LEU A 40 1.56 4.43 -3.09
CA LEU A 40 1.88 5.39 -4.14
C LEU A 40 3.38 5.46 -4.37
N GLY A 41 3.81 5.37 -5.63
CA GLY A 41 5.24 5.43 -5.98
C GLY A 41 5.93 6.71 -5.46
N LYS A 42 5.26 7.87 -5.59
CA LYS A 42 5.79 9.13 -5.04
C LYS A 42 5.99 9.10 -3.52
N ASN A 43 5.14 8.38 -2.79
CA ASN A 43 5.19 8.30 -1.33
C ASN A 43 6.27 7.32 -0.87
N VAL A 44 6.50 6.25 -1.64
CA VAL A 44 7.64 5.34 -1.43
C VAL A 44 8.97 6.09 -1.54
N LEU A 45 9.13 6.96 -2.55
CA LEU A 45 10.34 7.78 -2.69
C LEU A 45 10.53 8.80 -1.56
N GLN A 46 9.43 9.31 -0.99
CA GLN A 46 9.48 10.26 0.12
C GLN A 46 9.75 9.60 1.48
N ASN A 47 9.36 8.33 1.64
CA ASN A 47 9.41 7.58 2.89
C ASN A 47 9.99 6.17 2.69
N PRO A 48 11.20 6.03 2.11
CA PRO A 48 11.77 4.73 1.78
C PRO A 48 11.98 3.84 3.00
N GLU A 49 12.28 4.43 4.17
CA GLU A 49 12.44 3.71 5.43
C GLU A 49 11.14 3.08 5.92
N ILE A 50 10.01 3.78 5.75
CA ILE A 50 8.68 3.26 6.13
C ILE A 50 8.26 2.17 5.15
N PHE A 51 8.56 2.36 3.86
CA PHE A 51 8.32 1.33 2.85
C PHE A 51 9.13 0.06 3.15
N GLN A 52 10.41 0.19 3.47
CA GLN A 52 11.24 -0.95 3.84
C GLN A 52 10.69 -1.66 5.07
N ARG A 53 10.20 -0.91 6.06
CA ARG A 53 9.55 -1.47 7.25
C ARG A 53 8.30 -2.29 6.91
N ILE A 54 7.47 -1.86 5.95
CA ILE A 54 6.32 -2.66 5.46
C ILE A 54 6.79 -4.04 4.97
N LEU A 55 7.90 -4.09 4.21
CA LEU A 55 8.47 -5.32 3.67
C LEU A 55 9.10 -6.19 4.76
N ASP A 56 9.92 -5.59 5.64
CA ASP A 56 10.62 -6.29 6.71
C ASP A 56 9.66 -6.91 7.72
N GLU A 57 8.52 -6.26 7.97
CA GLU A 57 7.44 -6.78 8.80
C GLU A 57 6.57 -7.83 8.08
N GLY A 58 6.87 -8.19 6.83
CA GLY A 58 6.23 -9.30 6.12
C GLY A 58 4.80 -9.00 5.65
N HIS A 59 4.48 -7.73 5.38
CA HIS A 59 3.24 -7.35 4.73
C HIS A 59 3.32 -7.51 3.22
N ALA A 60 2.17 -7.64 2.56
CA ALA A 60 2.11 -7.62 1.12
C ALA A 60 2.05 -6.18 0.60
N VAL A 61 2.59 -5.94 -0.60
CA VAL A 61 2.55 -4.63 -1.26
C VAL A 61 1.85 -4.76 -2.61
N GLY A 62 0.93 -3.84 -2.85
CA GLY A 62 0.32 -3.59 -4.15
C GLY A 62 0.70 -2.20 -4.67
N ASN A 63 0.57 -2.02 -5.98
CA ASN A 63 0.81 -0.73 -6.64
C ASN A 63 -0.50 0.08 -6.66
N HIS A 64 -0.46 1.34 -6.21
CA HIS A 64 -1.59 2.26 -6.23
C HIS A 64 -1.41 3.44 -7.19
N THR A 65 -0.64 3.23 -8.27
CA THR A 65 -0.08 4.24 -9.19
C THR A 65 1.06 5.06 -8.57
N PHE A 66 1.72 5.88 -9.36
CA PHE A 66 2.81 6.73 -8.90
C PHE A 66 2.27 8.03 -8.29
N SER A 67 1.32 8.67 -8.98
CA SER A 67 0.85 10.01 -8.64
C SER A 67 -0.59 10.08 -8.13
N HIS A 68 -1.34 8.97 -8.18
CA HIS A 68 -2.78 8.90 -7.92
C HIS A 68 -3.61 9.60 -9.02
N LEU A 69 -3.29 9.32 -10.29
CA LEU A 69 -4.04 9.85 -11.43
C LEU A 69 -5.46 9.25 -11.50
N LYS A 70 -6.44 10.07 -11.89
CA LYS A 70 -7.83 9.63 -12.05
C LYS A 70 -7.98 8.84 -13.35
N GLY A 71 -8.00 7.51 -13.27
CA GLY A 71 -8.06 6.62 -14.45
C GLY A 71 -9.12 7.02 -15.48
N TRP A 72 -10.36 7.25 -15.04
CA TRP A 72 -11.48 7.63 -15.93
C TRP A 72 -11.34 9.00 -16.62
N LYS A 73 -10.40 9.83 -16.17
CA LYS A 73 -10.21 11.21 -16.66
C LYS A 73 -8.82 11.43 -17.25
N THR A 74 -8.00 10.39 -17.35
CA THR A 74 -6.62 10.46 -17.83
C THR A 74 -6.52 9.67 -19.12
N ASP A 75 -5.76 10.17 -20.09
CA ASP A 75 -5.44 9.40 -21.30
C ASP A 75 -4.77 8.07 -20.92
N ASN A 76 -5.12 7.00 -21.62
CA ASN A 76 -4.67 5.65 -21.29
C ASN A 76 -3.14 5.57 -21.26
N LYS A 77 -2.43 6.19 -22.21
CA LYS A 77 -0.97 6.14 -22.25
C LYS A 77 -0.37 6.83 -21.03
N ALA A 78 -0.86 8.02 -20.69
CA ALA A 78 -0.40 8.74 -19.52
C ALA A 78 -0.70 7.99 -18.22
N TYR A 79 -1.87 7.35 -18.11
CA TYR A 79 -2.23 6.54 -16.96
C TYR A 79 -1.34 5.30 -16.82
N PHE A 80 -1.05 4.59 -17.91
CA PHE A 80 -0.18 3.42 -17.88
C PHE A 80 1.27 3.76 -17.52
N GLU A 81 1.80 4.90 -17.96
CA GLU A 81 3.14 5.34 -17.53
C GLU A 81 3.19 5.69 -16.04
N ASP A 82 2.09 6.17 -15.45
CA ASP A 82 2.01 6.43 -13.99
C ASP A 82 1.84 5.15 -13.16
N VAL A 83 1.39 4.03 -13.76
CA VAL A 83 1.28 2.74 -13.08
C VAL A 83 2.62 1.99 -13.04
N LYS A 84 3.50 2.22 -14.01
CA LYS A 84 4.81 1.54 -14.11
C LYS A 84 5.74 1.94 -12.98
#